data_AF-M0M0W8-F1
#
_entry.id   AF-M0M0W8-F1
#
_cell.length_a   1.000
_cell.length_b   1.000
_cell.length_c   1.000
_cell.angle_alpha   90.00
_cell.angle_beta   90.00
_cell.angle_gamma   90.00
#
_symmetry.space_group_name_H-M   'P 1'
#
loop_
_entity.id
_entity.type
_entity.pdbx_description
1 polymer ?
#
loop_
_entity_poly.entity_id
_entity_poly.type
_entity_poly.pdbx_seq_one_letter_code
_entity_poly.pdbx_strand_id
1 'polypeptide(L)' 'MEEPSDTTPNPGRETESATCENCGAHLDPLEWEILGDDVEANEDLHFCDEECIEEWRDEQ' A
#
# COMPACT_ATOMS: atom_id res chain seq x y z
N MET A 1 -5.55 13.59 -43.06
CA MET A 1 -5.82 12.38 -42.29
C MET A 1 -5.23 12.64 -40.92
N GLU A 2 -6.07 13.03 -39.97
CA GLU A 2 -5.65 13.28 -38.60
C GLU A 2 -5.63 11.92 -37.90
N GLU A 3 -4.44 11.49 -37.46
CA GLU A 3 -4.28 10.29 -36.66
C GLU A 3 -5.01 10.51 -35.33
N PRO A 4 -5.89 9.61 -34.88
CA PRO A 4 -6.46 9.73 -33.55
C PRO A 4 -5.31 9.57 -32.55
N SER A 5 -5.08 10.58 -31.71
CA SER A 5 -4.19 10.44 -30.56
C SER A 5 -4.79 9.39 -29.63
N ASP A 6 -4.35 8.15 -29.81
CA ASP A 6 -4.53 7.05 -28.87
C ASP A 6 -3.67 7.34 -27.63
N THR A 7 -4.10 8.33 -26.84
CA THR A 7 -3.77 8.36 -25.41
C THR A 7 -4.79 7.45 -24.74
N THR A 8 -4.60 6.15 -24.91
CA THR A 8 -5.07 5.19 -23.91
C THR A 8 -4.45 5.64 -22.59
N PRO A 9 -5.23 6.08 -21.58
CA PRO A 9 -4.67 6.30 -20.25
C PRO A 9 -4.10 4.97 -19.81
N ASN A 10 -2.78 4.88 -19.64
CA ASN A 10 -2.12 3.70 -19.08
C ASN A 10 -2.82 3.36 -17.75
N PRO A 11 -3.65 2.30 -17.66
CA PRO A 11 -4.41 2.02 -16.45
C PRO A 11 -3.60 1.17 -15.47
N GLY A 12 -2.27 1.17 -15.56
CA GLY A 12 -1.47 0.15 -14.87
C GLY A 12 0.02 0.43 -14.91
N ARG A 13 0.45 1.62 -14.48
CA ARG A 13 1.74 1.64 -13.78
C ARG A 13 1.43 1.15 -12.37
N GLU A 14 1.37 -0.18 -12.25
CA GLU A 14 1.32 -0.95 -11.00
C GLU A 14 2.56 -0.57 -10.19
N THR A 15 2.51 0.61 -9.58
CA THR A 15 3.33 0.91 -8.43
C THR A 15 2.61 0.14 -7.35
N GLU A 16 3.16 -0.98 -6.92
CA GLU A 16 2.59 -1.82 -5.86
C GLU A 16 2.24 -0.90 -4.70
N SER A 17 0.97 -0.53 -4.58
CA SER A 17 0.54 0.48 -3.63
C SER A 17 -0.33 -0.21 -2.61
N ALA A 18 0.05 -0.10 -1.35
CA ALA A 18 -0.70 -0.67 -0.25
C ALA A 18 -1.55 0.43 0.41
N THR A 19 -2.42 0.00 1.30
CA THR A 19 -3.17 0.91 2.16
C THR A 19 -2.85 0.54 3.59
N CYS A 20 -2.68 1.54 4.46
CA CYS A 20 -2.51 1.26 5.88
C CYS A 20 -3.76 0.58 6.43
N GLU A 21 -3.59 -0.58 7.06
CA GLU A 21 -4.70 -1.35 7.63
C GLU A 21 -5.40 -0.62 8.78
N ASN A 22 -4.70 0.27 9.48
CA ASN A 22 -5.26 1.09 10.55
C ASN A 22 -6.00 2.34 10.04
N CYS A 23 -5.26 3.24 9.37
CA CYS A 23 -5.76 4.58 9.05
C CYS A 23 -6.31 4.72 7.62
N GLY A 24 -6.11 3.73 6.75
CA GLY A 24 -6.56 3.78 5.35
C GLY A 24 -5.70 4.68 4.45
N ALA A 25 -4.55 5.15 4.91
CA ALA A 25 -3.64 5.97 4.11
C ALA A 25 -3.02 5.17 2.96
N HIS A 26 -2.83 5.81 1.80
CA HIS A 26 -2.12 5.20 0.68
C HIS A 26 -0.63 5.14 1.00
N LEU A 27 -0.02 3.97 0.80
CA LEU A 27 1.38 3.71 1.11
C LEU A 27 2.13 3.35 -0.16
N ASP A 28 3.29 3.98 -0.31
CA ASP A 28 4.26 3.62 -1.31
C ASP A 28 5.03 2.34 -0.89
N PRO A 29 5.45 1.50 -1.85
CA PRO A 29 6.10 0.20 -1.59
C PRO A 29 7.43 0.24 -0.85
N LEU A 30 7.97 1.45 -0.66
CA LEU A 30 9.22 1.68 0.05
C LEU A 30 9.00 2.36 1.41
N GLU A 31 7.77 2.74 1.74
CA GLU A 31 7.45 3.53 2.93
C GLU A 31 6.58 2.79 3.94
N TRP A 32 6.01 1.62 3.58
CA TRP A 32 5.21 0.85 4.53
C TRP A 32 6.06 -0.02 5.46
N GLU A 33 5.56 -0.17 6.67
CA GLU A 33 6.07 -1.07 7.71
C GLU A 33 5.19 -2.33 7.75
N ILE A 34 5.80 -3.47 8.10
CA ILE A 34 5.15 -4.78 8.17
C ILE A 34 5.03 -5.19 9.64
N LEU A 35 3.97 -5.90 10.00
CA LEU A 35 3.71 -6.25 11.40
C LEU A 35 4.68 -7.30 11.96
N GLY A 36 5.59 -6.88 12.84
CA GLY A 36 6.43 -7.80 13.63
C GLY A 36 7.59 -8.44 12.86
N ASP A 37 8.21 -9.47 13.47
CA ASP A 37 9.44 -10.11 12.96
C ASP A 37 9.15 -11.13 11.83
N ASP A 38 7.90 -11.59 11.72
CA ASP A 38 7.49 -12.65 10.81
C ASP A 38 6.86 -12.06 9.54
N VAL A 39 7.73 -11.71 8.59
CA VAL A 39 7.34 -11.04 7.34
C VAL A 39 6.41 -11.92 6.49
N GLU A 40 6.61 -13.24 6.42
CA GLU A 40 5.74 -14.15 5.65
C GLU A 40 4.32 -14.25 6.25
N ALA A 41 4.17 -14.15 7.57
CA ALA A 41 2.85 -14.19 8.19
C ALA A 41 2.08 -12.86 8.07
N ASN A 42 2.78 -11.76 7.81
CA ASN A 42 2.24 -10.41 7.84
C ASN A 42 2.48 -9.63 6.54
N GLU A 43 2.89 -10.31 5.45
CA GLU A 43 3.17 -9.67 4.16
C GLU A 43 1.95 -8.95 3.57
N ASP A 44 0.74 -9.36 3.97
CA ASP A 44 -0.51 -8.72 3.59
C ASP A 44 -0.84 -7.47 4.44
N LEU A 45 -0.21 -7.31 5.61
CA LEU A 45 -0.50 -6.24 6.56
C LEU A 45 0.51 -5.09 6.43
N HIS A 46 0.01 -3.96 5.93
CA HIS A 46 0.81 -2.79 5.62
C HIS A 46 0.44 -1.63 6.54
N PHE A 47 1.43 -0.90 7.04
CA PHE A 47 1.22 0.23 7.95
C PHE A 47 2.09 1.43 7.56
N CYS A 48 1.60 2.65 7.77
CA CYS A 48 2.41 3.85 7.54
C CYS A 48 3.53 3.99 8.57
N ASP A 49 3.27 3.60 9.81
CA ASP A 49 4.18 3.83 10.94
C ASP A 49 3.95 2.80 12.06
N GLU A 50 4.90 2.72 12.98
CA GLU A 50 4.81 1.92 14.21
C GLU A 50 3.57 2.28 15.07
N GLU A 51 3.15 3.55 15.09
CA GLU A 51 1.95 3.98 15.84
C GLU A 51 0.68 3.29 15.31
N CYS A 52 0.53 3.21 13.99
CA CYS A 52 -0.61 2.52 13.37
C CYS A 52 -0.56 1.00 13.59
N ILE A 53 0.64 0.44 13.71
CA ILE A 53 0.84 -0.97 14.09
C ILE A 53 0.35 -1.20 15.53
N GLU A 54 0.72 -0.33 16.46
CA GLU A 54 0.35 -0.45 17.88
C GLU A 54 -1.16 -0.29 18.08
N GLU A 55 -1.78 0.72 17.45
CA GLU A 55 -3.23 0.96 17.53
C GLU A 55 -4.02 -0.23 16.98
N TRP A 56 -3.68 -0.68 15.76
CA TRP A 56 -4.33 -1.86 15.17
C TRP A 56 -4.17 -3.10 16.06
N ARG A 57 -3.01 -3.31 16.69
CA ARG A 57 -2.79 -4.43 17.61
C ARG A 57 -3.65 -4.36 18.87
N ASP A 58 -3.95 -3.17 19.39
CA ASP A 58 -4.82 -3.01 20.56
C ASP A 58 -6.30 -3.25 20.21
N GLU A 59 -6.68 -3.03 18.95
CA GLU A 59 -8.05 -3.21 18.43
C GLU A 59 -8.40 -4.67 18.02
N GLN A 60 -7.44 -5.59 18.00
CA GLN A 60 -7.59 -7.01 17.57
C GLN A 60 -7.88 -7.99 18.72
#